data_AF-A0A8T2IXN6-F1
#
_entry.id   AF-A0A8T2IXN6-F1
#
_cell.length_a   1.000
_cell.length_b   1.000
_cell.length_c   1.000
_cell.angle_alpha   90.00
_cell.angle_beta   90.00
_cell.angle_gamma   90.00
#
_symmetry.space_group_name_H-M   'P 1'
#
loop_
_entity.id
_entity.type
_entity.pdbx_description
1 polymer ?
#
loop_
_entity_poly.entity_id
_entity_poly.type
_entity_poly.pdbx_seq_one_letter_code
_entity_poly.pdbx_strand_id
1 'polypeptide(L)'
;MEQSIEQDDMQSSADLRIRKSQHSVLSRKFVDVMTKYNEAQVDFRERSKGRIQRQLEITGKSTTDEELEEMLESGNPTSLLLGYGKLIINDSQISRQALSEIESRHRDIGEVTDNIEFSVMKSVEHVEKAREETTKL
;
A
#
# COMPACT_ATOMS: atom_id res chain seq x y z
N MET A 1 -36.55 44.24 5.39
CA MET A 1 -36.02 43.26 6.37
C MET A 1 -36.38 41.82 6.00
N GLU A 2 -37.59 41.52 5.53
CA GLU A 2 -37.93 40.16 5.07
C GLU A 2 -37.18 39.72 3.80
N GLN A 3 -37.08 40.58 2.78
CA GLN A 3 -36.31 40.28 1.55
C GLN A 3 -34.81 40.06 1.78
N SER A 4 -34.23 40.69 2.80
CA SER A 4 -32.82 40.52 3.17
C SER A 4 -32.55 39.20 3.90
N ILE A 5 -33.55 38.63 4.58
CA ILE A 5 -33.43 37.34 5.27
C ILE A 5 -33.60 36.19 4.25
N GLU A 6 -34.54 36.30 3.31
CA GLU A 6 -34.71 35.30 2.24
C GLU A 6 -33.49 35.21 1.30
N GLN A 7 -32.83 36.34 1.00
CA GLN A 7 -31.59 36.33 0.22
C GLN A 7 -30.44 35.65 0.96
N ASP A 8 -30.28 35.90 2.26
CA ASP A 8 -29.24 35.26 3.08
C ASP A 8 -29.46 33.75 3.19
N ASP A 9 -30.70 33.29 3.37
CA ASP A 9 -31.05 31.87 3.41
C ASP A 9 -30.85 31.17 2.05
N MET A 10 -31.20 31.83 0.94
CA MET A 10 -30.94 31.30 -0.41
C MET A 10 -29.44 31.25 -0.74
N GLN A 11 -28.68 32.25 -0.31
CA GLN A 11 -27.23 32.34 -0.54
C GLN A 11 -26.49 31.30 0.31
N SER A 12 -26.92 31.10 1.57
CA SER A 12 -26.51 29.99 2.44
C SER A 12 -26.84 28.61 1.83
N SER A 13 -28.02 28.47 1.22
CA SER A 13 -28.45 27.25 0.52
C SER A 13 -27.60 26.95 -0.73
N ALA A 14 -27.27 27.97 -1.51
CA ALA A 14 -26.40 27.83 -2.68
C ALA A 14 -24.96 27.49 -2.29
N ASP A 15 -24.42 28.16 -1.28
CA ASP A 15 -23.08 27.93 -0.73
C ASP A 15 -22.96 26.51 -0.14
N LEU A 16 -23.98 26.03 0.56
CA LEU A 16 -24.07 24.65 1.04
C LEU A 16 -24.07 23.64 -0.11
N ARG A 17 -24.85 23.88 -1.19
CA ARG A 17 -24.86 23.01 -2.38
C ARG A 17 -23.50 22.98 -3.08
N ILE A 18 -22.83 24.12 -3.20
CA ILE A 18 -21.49 24.22 -3.80
C ILE A 18 -20.50 23.42 -2.96
N ARG A 19 -20.47 23.60 -1.63
CA ARG A 19 -19.60 22.83 -0.73
C ARG A 19 -19.87 21.33 -0.84
N LYS A 20 -21.14 20.89 -0.75
CA LYS A 20 -21.51 19.46 -0.88
C LYS A 20 -21.03 18.89 -2.23
N SER A 21 -21.18 19.63 -3.32
CA SER A 21 -20.75 19.21 -4.66
C SER A 21 -19.23 19.14 -4.83
N GLN A 22 -18.51 20.21 -4.44
CA GLN A 22 -17.04 20.26 -4.50
C GLN A 22 -16.40 19.14 -3.68
N HIS A 23 -16.89 18.95 -2.46
CA HIS A 23 -16.43 17.90 -1.58
C HIS A 23 -16.68 16.52 -2.19
N SER A 24 -17.87 16.26 -2.74
CA SER A 24 -18.19 15.00 -3.43
C SER A 24 -17.22 14.73 -4.61
N VAL A 25 -16.86 15.76 -5.38
CA VAL A 25 -15.88 15.64 -6.47
C VAL A 25 -14.49 15.36 -5.92
N LEU A 26 -14.06 16.05 -4.87
CA LEU A 26 -12.73 15.88 -4.27
C LEU A 26 -12.57 14.49 -3.63
N SER A 27 -13.58 13.99 -2.93
CA SER A 27 -13.57 12.64 -2.35
C SER A 27 -13.42 11.56 -3.42
N ARG A 28 -14.16 11.68 -4.54
CA ARG A 28 -14.00 10.76 -5.69
C ARG A 28 -12.57 10.79 -6.24
N LYS A 29 -12.04 11.97 -6.51
CA LYS A 29 -10.66 12.12 -7.02
C LYS A 29 -9.62 11.57 -6.04
N PHE A 30 -9.84 11.76 -4.74
CA PHE A 30 -8.97 11.23 -3.72
C PHE A 30 -8.96 9.69 -3.74
N VAL A 31 -10.13 9.05 -3.77
CA VAL A 31 -10.25 7.59 -3.92
C VAL A 31 -9.53 7.12 -5.19
N ASP A 32 -9.76 7.76 -6.33
CA ASP A 32 -9.12 7.39 -7.60
C ASP A 32 -7.58 7.42 -7.51
N VAL A 33 -7.02 8.44 -6.85
CA VAL A 33 -5.56 8.56 -6.66
C VAL A 33 -5.05 7.51 -5.69
N MET A 34 -5.77 7.23 -4.61
CA MET A 34 -5.38 6.21 -3.63
C MET A 34 -5.48 4.80 -4.19
N THR A 35 -6.46 4.52 -5.05
CA THR A 35 -6.54 3.26 -5.80
C THR A 35 -5.34 3.10 -6.72
N LYS A 36 -4.98 4.11 -7.52
CA LYS A 36 -3.79 4.06 -8.39
C LYS A 36 -2.49 3.89 -7.59
N TYR A 37 -2.41 4.54 -6.43
CA TYR A 37 -1.28 4.40 -5.53
C TYR A 37 -1.17 2.95 -5.00
N ASN A 38 -2.30 2.37 -4.56
CA ASN A 38 -2.36 0.98 -4.11
C ASN A 38 -1.98 0.01 -5.24
N GLU A 39 -2.51 0.18 -6.45
CA GLU A 39 -2.13 -0.62 -7.63
C GLU A 39 -0.61 -0.58 -7.86
N ALA A 40 -0.01 0.60 -7.82
CA ALA A 40 1.45 0.75 -7.98
C ALA A 40 2.24 0.08 -6.85
N GLN A 41 1.73 0.08 -5.61
CA GLN A 41 2.34 -0.59 -4.47
C GLN A 41 2.25 -2.13 -4.59
N VAL A 42 1.09 -2.66 -5.00
CA VAL A 42 0.91 -4.10 -5.26
C VAL A 42 1.85 -4.55 -6.38
N ASP A 43 1.92 -3.79 -7.48
CA ASP A 43 2.85 -4.07 -8.58
C ASP A 43 4.32 -4.03 -8.13
N PHE A 44 4.67 -3.16 -7.19
CA PHE A 44 6.02 -3.10 -6.64
C PHE A 44 6.32 -4.32 -5.77
N ARG A 45 5.37 -4.73 -4.92
CA ARG A 45 5.49 -5.93 -4.08
C ARG A 45 5.68 -7.18 -4.94
N GLU A 46 4.87 -7.37 -5.98
CA GLU A 46 5.00 -8.51 -6.90
C GLU A 46 6.33 -8.52 -7.66
N ARG A 47 6.78 -7.36 -8.15
CA ARG A 47 8.10 -7.26 -8.79
C ARG A 47 9.25 -7.58 -7.83
N SER A 48 9.14 -7.16 -6.57
CA SER A 48 10.14 -7.47 -5.55
C SER A 48 10.14 -8.95 -5.18
N LYS A 49 8.95 -9.57 -5.05
CA LYS A 49 8.78 -11.01 -4.85
C LYS A 49 9.43 -11.83 -5.97
N GLY A 50 9.15 -11.51 -7.23
CA GLY A 50 9.77 -12.19 -8.37
C GLY A 50 11.30 -12.05 -8.43
N ARG A 51 11.86 -10.92 -7.96
CA ARG A 51 13.32 -10.75 -7.83
C ARG A 51 13.92 -11.65 -6.76
N ILE A 52 13.26 -11.76 -5.60
CA ILE A 52 13.68 -12.67 -4.53
C ILE A 52 13.66 -14.12 -5.04
N GLN A 53 12.58 -14.52 -5.71
CA GLN A 53 12.47 -15.85 -6.31
C GLN A 53 13.64 -16.14 -7.26
N ARG A 54 13.97 -15.20 -8.13
CA ARG A 54 15.10 -15.34 -9.05
C ARG A 54 16.45 -15.44 -8.34
N GLN A 55 16.66 -14.68 -7.26
CA GLN A 55 17.89 -14.79 -6.46
C GLN A 55 17.99 -16.15 -5.76
N LEU A 56 16.87 -16.70 -5.30
CA LEU A 56 16.81 -18.06 -4.75
C LEU A 56 17.16 -19.11 -5.82
N GLU A 57 16.62 -19.00 -7.03
CA GLU A 57 16.94 -19.88 -8.16
C GLU A 57 18.43 -19.85 -8.53
N ILE A 58 19.06 -18.66 -8.56
CA ILE A 58 20.50 -18.50 -8.82
C ILE A 58 21.33 -19.25 -7.78
N THR A 59 20.87 -19.27 -6.53
CA THR A 59 21.52 -20.03 -5.45
C THR A 59 21.20 -21.53 -5.47
N GLY A 60 20.45 -22.00 -6.47
CA GLY A 60 20.08 -23.39 -6.66
C GLY A 60 18.84 -23.83 -5.87
N LYS A 61 18.03 -22.89 -5.37
CA LYS A 61 16.79 -23.18 -4.64
C LYS A 61 15.58 -22.86 -5.52
N SER A 62 14.91 -23.90 -6.00
CA SER A 62 13.52 -23.78 -6.48
C SER A 62 12.63 -23.53 -5.26
N THR A 63 11.84 -22.45 -5.28
CA THR A 63 10.93 -22.08 -4.20
C THR A 63 9.55 -21.85 -4.81
N THR A 64 8.51 -22.45 -4.25
CA THR A 64 7.14 -22.21 -4.73
C THR A 64 6.65 -20.84 -4.31
N ASP A 65 5.54 -20.40 -4.89
CA ASP A 65 4.98 -19.09 -4.56
C ASP A 65 4.50 -19.04 -3.10
N GLU A 66 3.94 -20.14 -2.60
CA GLU A 66 3.48 -20.29 -1.22
C GLU A 66 4.63 -20.30 -0.22
N GLU A 67 5.70 -21.05 -0.51
CA GLU A 67 6.91 -21.07 0.33
C GLU A 67 7.57 -19.69 0.38
N LEU A 68 7.56 -18.96 -0.74
CA LEU A 68 8.10 -17.61 -0.81
C LEU A 68 7.24 -16.64 0.01
N GLU A 69 5.92 -16.77 -0.04
CA GLU A 69 5.01 -15.94 0.75
C GLU A 69 5.19 -16.18 2.26
N GLU A 70 5.26 -17.43 2.69
CA GLU A 70 5.55 -17.80 4.08
C GLU A 70 6.91 -17.22 4.54
N MET A 71 7.92 -17.24 3.66
CA MET A 71 9.21 -16.60 3.92
C MET A 71 9.10 -15.08 4.11
N LEU A 72 8.26 -14.40 3.33
CA LEU A 72 8.04 -12.96 3.46
C LEU A 72 7.29 -12.62 4.77
N GLU A 73 6.26 -13.39 5.11
CA GLU A 73 5.40 -13.21 6.29
C GLU A 73 6.13 -13.50 7.61
N SER A 74 7.05 -14.46 7.63
CA SER A 74 7.82 -14.83 8.82
C SER A 74 8.71 -13.72 9.40
N GLY A 75 8.90 -12.62 8.66
CA GLY A 75 9.72 -11.48 9.07
C GLY A 75 11.24 -11.75 9.15
N ASN A 76 11.69 -12.98 8.85
CA ASN A 76 13.09 -13.36 8.87
C ASN A 76 13.46 -14.27 7.68
N PRO A 77 13.60 -13.69 6.48
CA PRO A 77 13.98 -14.45 5.29
C PRO A 77 15.34 -15.14 5.45
N THR A 78 16.26 -14.54 6.21
CA THR A 78 17.62 -15.06 6.46
C THR A 78 17.59 -16.33 7.31
N SER A 79 16.75 -16.42 8.34
CA SER A 79 16.63 -17.62 9.18
C SER A 79 15.99 -18.79 8.44
N LEU A 80 15.01 -18.54 7.57
CA LEU A 80 14.44 -19.58 6.70
C LEU A 80 15.44 -20.02 5.63
N LEU A 81 16.13 -19.10 4.97
CA LEU A 81 17.21 -19.41 4.02
C LEU A 81 18.34 -20.26 4.64
N LEU A 82 18.70 -19.98 5.90
CA LEU A 82 19.64 -20.78 6.70
C LEU A 82 19.03 -22.12 7.14
N GLY A 83 17.76 -22.13 7.55
CA GLY A 83 17.01 -23.31 8.00
C GLY A 83 16.78 -24.35 6.90
N TYR A 84 16.63 -23.93 5.65
CA TYR A 84 16.58 -24.83 4.49
C TYR A 84 17.97 -25.37 4.05
N GLY A 85 19.04 -25.08 4.81
CA GLY A 85 20.31 -25.80 4.77
C GLY A 85 21.14 -25.71 3.48
N LYS A 86 20.73 -24.89 2.49
CA LYS A 86 21.33 -24.92 1.13
C LYS A 86 22.11 -23.68 0.73
N LEU A 87 21.87 -22.51 1.33
CA LEU A 87 22.67 -21.31 1.01
C LEU A 87 24.11 -21.41 1.55
N ILE A 88 24.33 -22.26 2.56
CA ILE A 88 25.61 -22.45 3.24
C ILE A 88 26.63 -23.24 2.40
N ILE A 89 26.21 -23.96 1.36
CA ILE A 89 27.07 -25.00 0.77
C ILE A 89 28.24 -24.44 -0.08
N ASN A 90 28.22 -23.17 -0.51
CA ASN A 90 29.28 -22.68 -1.42
C ASN A 90 30.09 -21.45 -1.00
N ASP A 91 29.76 -20.75 0.09
CA ASP A 91 30.46 -19.54 0.58
C ASP A 91 30.95 -18.60 -0.55
N SER A 92 30.19 -18.54 -1.64
CA SER A 92 30.60 -17.88 -2.88
C SER A 92 30.21 -16.40 -2.80
N GLN A 93 30.99 -15.53 -3.43
CA GLN A 93 30.63 -14.11 -3.52
C GLN A 93 29.22 -13.92 -4.12
N ILE A 94 28.81 -14.79 -5.04
CA ILE A 94 27.49 -14.79 -5.68
C ILE A 94 26.38 -15.06 -4.64
N SER A 95 26.58 -16.06 -3.76
CA SER A 95 25.62 -16.40 -2.71
C SER A 95 25.44 -15.26 -1.70
N ARG A 96 26.52 -14.56 -1.33
CA ARG A 96 26.46 -13.40 -0.43
C ARG A 96 25.75 -12.20 -1.06
N GLN A 97 25.99 -11.96 -2.34
CA GLN A 97 25.32 -10.89 -3.07
C GLN A 97 23.81 -11.17 -3.22
N ALA A 98 23.44 -12.41 -3.56
CA ALA A 98 22.05 -12.84 -3.63
C ALA A 98 21.34 -12.66 -2.28
N LEU A 99 21.99 -13.04 -1.17
CA LEU A 99 21.44 -12.86 0.17
C LEU A 99 21.21 -11.39 0.52
N SER A 100 22.20 -10.53 0.26
CA SER A 100 22.09 -9.09 0.51
C SER A 100 20.96 -8.45 -0.28
N GLU A 101 20.77 -8.87 -1.54
CA GLU A 101 19.66 -8.41 -2.36
C GLU A 101 18.31 -8.90 -1.80
N ILE A 102 18.21 -10.17 -1.40
CA ILE A 102 16.98 -10.71 -0.79
C ILE A 102 16.60 -9.93 0.48
N GLU A 103 17.57 -9.68 1.37
CA GLU A 103 17.34 -8.91 2.59
C GLU A 103 16.91 -7.47 2.30
N SER A 104 17.52 -6.82 1.31
CA SER A 104 17.11 -5.46 0.91
C SER A 104 15.70 -5.44 0.37
N ARG A 105 15.33 -6.41 -0.49
CA ARG A 105 13.98 -6.46 -1.08
C ARG A 105 12.92 -6.83 -0.06
N HIS A 106 13.24 -7.67 0.91
CA HIS A 106 12.33 -7.97 2.01
C HIS A 106 12.01 -6.72 2.83
N ARG A 107 13.01 -5.88 3.13
CA ARG A 107 12.78 -4.56 3.76
C ARG A 107 11.91 -3.66 2.91
N ASP A 108 12.20 -3.55 1.61
CA ASP A 108 11.39 -2.74 0.69
C ASP A 108 9.91 -3.21 0.66
N ILE A 109 9.67 -4.52 0.69
CA ILE A 109 8.31 -5.11 0.75
C ILE A 109 7.62 -4.77 2.07
N GLY A 110 8.32 -4.84 3.19
CA GLY A 110 7.80 -4.44 4.51
C GLY A 110 7.35 -2.99 4.53
N GLU A 111 8.22 -2.07 4.09
CA GLU A 111 7.90 -0.64 4.03
C GLU A 111 6.68 -0.35 3.14
N VAL A 112 6.56 -1.03 2.00
CA VAL A 112 5.41 -0.84 1.11
C VAL A 112 4.12 -1.38 1.73
N THR A 113 4.18 -2.49 2.47
CA THR A 113 3.02 -3.08 3.14
C THR A 113 2.50 -2.17 4.26
N ASP A 114 3.38 -1.62 5.09
CA ASP A 114 3.03 -0.65 6.13
C ASP A 114 2.40 0.62 5.51
N ASN A 115 2.96 1.08 4.38
CA ASN A 115 2.43 2.23 3.65
C ASN A 115 1.06 1.96 3.02
N ILE A 116 0.80 0.74 2.51
CA ILE A 116 -0.53 0.34 2.01
C ILE A 116 -1.55 0.43 3.15
N GLU A 117 -1.25 -0.17 4.30
CA GLU A 117 -2.15 -0.19 5.45
C GLU A 117 -2.50 1.23 5.92
N PHE A 118 -1.48 2.08 6.09
CA PHE A 118 -1.66 3.46 6.47
C PHE A 118 -2.50 4.26 5.45
N SER A 119 -2.21 4.08 4.17
CA SER A 119 -2.89 4.72 3.05
C SER A 119 -4.39 4.35 2.99
N VAL A 120 -4.70 3.06 3.14
CA VAL A 120 -6.08 2.56 3.19
C VAL A 120 -6.81 3.11 4.41
N MET A 121 -6.20 3.07 5.60
CA MET A 121 -6.81 3.57 6.84
C MET A 121 -7.13 5.06 6.77
N LYS A 122 -6.18 5.89 6.30
CA LYS A 122 -6.38 7.32 6.04
C LYS A 122 -7.51 7.58 5.06
N SER A 123 -7.62 6.75 4.01
CA SER A 123 -8.64 6.92 2.98
C SER A 123 -10.03 6.65 3.51
N VAL A 124 -10.20 5.60 4.31
CA VAL A 124 -11.45 5.28 4.99
C VAL A 124 -11.86 6.42 5.94
N GLU A 125 -10.91 6.95 6.72
CA GLU A 125 -11.16 8.08 7.63
C GLU A 125 -11.67 9.33 6.88
N HIS A 126 -11.05 9.67 5.75
CA HIS A 126 -11.50 10.78 4.91
C HIS A 126 -12.90 10.57 4.34
N VAL A 127 -13.23 9.35 3.91
CA VAL A 127 -14.56 9.01 3.37
C VAL A 127 -15.65 9.00 4.46
N GLU A 128 -15.34 8.54 5.67
CA GLU A 128 -16.28 8.55 6.80
C GLU A 128 -16.54 9.98 7.30
N LYS A 129 -15.49 10.80 7.44
CA LYS A 129 -15.64 12.23 7.77
C LYS A 129 -16.48 12.96 6.72
N ALA A 130 -16.25 12.62 5.45
CA ALA A 130 -17.01 13.13 4.33
C ALA A 130 -18.52 12.79 4.42
N ARG A 131 -18.84 11.58 4.87
CA ARG A 131 -20.22 11.14 5.11
C ARG A 131 -20.85 11.86 6.30
N GLU A 132 -20.12 12.05 7.39
CA GLU A 132 -20.64 12.74 8.57
C GLU A 132 -20.99 14.21 8.30
N GLU A 133 -20.10 14.95 7.63
CA GLU A 133 -20.29 16.38 7.32
C GLU A 133 -21.47 16.61 6.36
N THR A 134 -21.80 15.61 5.53
CA THR A 134 -22.94 15.68 4.61
C THR A 134 -24.25 15.22 5.24
N THR A 135 -24.20 14.45 6.34
CA THR A 135 -25.37 13.93 7.06
C THR A 135 -25.77 14.80 8.27
N LYS A 136 -24.83 15.57 8.86
CA LYS A 136 -25.06 16.44 10.03
C LYS A 136 -25.70 17.81 9.70
N LEU A 137 -26.10 18.07 8.46
CA LEU A 137 -26.74 19.33 7.99
C LEU A 137 -27.88 19.06 7.02
#